data_AF-V4P5G5-F1
#
_entry.id   AF-V4P5G5-F1
#
_cell.length_a   1.000
_cell.length_b   1.000
_cell.length_c   1.000
_cell.angle_alpha   90.00
_cell.angle_beta   90.00
_cell.angle_gamma   90.00
#
_symmetry.space_group_name_H-M   'P 1'
#
loop_
_entity.id
_entity.type
_entity.pdbx_description
1 polymer ?
#
loop_
_entity_poly.entity_id
_entity_poly.type
_entity_poly.pdbx_seq_one_letter_code
_entity_poly.pdbx_strand_id
1 'polypeptide(L)' 'MGARKYAERTDHYPTKAAIKRAVETARELGLTVVGVEVSREGVIKVLDQAAMPQPAAVKDEWAEWAAAGKLG' A
#
# COMPACT_ATOMS: atom_id res chain seq x y z
N MET A 1 -31.24 -27.48 2.54
CA MET A 1 -29.79 -27.60 2.25
C MET A 1 -29.40 -26.48 1.30
N GLY A 2 -28.65 -25.48 1.78
CA GLY A 2 -28.34 -24.27 1.01
C GLY A 2 -27.25 -24.53 -0.03
N ALA A 3 -27.62 -24.53 -1.31
CA ALA A 3 -26.68 -24.58 -2.42
C ALA A 3 -25.94 -23.23 -2.51
N ARG A 4 -24.71 -23.17 -1.98
CA ARG A 4 -23.81 -22.05 -2.31
C ARG A 4 -23.22 -22.32 -3.68
N LYS A 5 -23.94 -21.84 -4.69
CA LYS A 5 -23.48 -21.74 -6.08
C LYS A 5 -22.38 -20.68 -6.11
N TYR A 6 -21.15 -21.08 -5.78
CA TYR A 6 -19.97 -20.25 -6.07
C TYR A 6 -19.75 -20.37 -7.57
N ALA A 7 -20.33 -19.42 -8.32
CA ALA A 7 -20.06 -19.23 -9.73
C ALA A 7 -18.54 -19.30 -9.94
N GLU A 8 -18.11 -20.10 -10.92
CA GLU A 8 -16.75 -20.12 -11.44
C GLU A 8 -16.27 -18.69 -11.63
N ARG A 9 -15.39 -18.23 -10.73
CA ARG A 9 -14.75 -16.94 -10.89
C ARG A 9 -13.63 -17.14 -11.90
N THR A 10 -13.87 -16.75 -13.14
CA THR A 10 -12.85 -16.56 -14.19
C THR A 10 -11.91 -15.38 -13.90
N ASP A 11 -11.88 -14.94 -12.64
CA ASP A 11 -11.05 -13.84 -12.16
C ASP A 11 -10.00 -14.47 -11.24
N HIS A 12 -8.74 -14.42 -11.68
CA HIS A 12 -7.59 -14.97 -10.95
C HIS A 12 -7.25 -14.16 -9.69
N TYR A 13 -8.18 -13.33 -9.20
CA TYR A 13 -7.98 -12.57 -7.97
C TYR A 13 -7.70 -13.54 -6.80
N PRO A 14 -6.63 -13.29 -6.05
CA PRO A 14 -6.24 -14.13 -4.94
C PRO A 14 -7.28 -14.05 -3.82
N THR A 15 -7.43 -15.16 -3.10
CA THR A 15 -8.34 -15.22 -1.96
C THR A 15 -7.85 -14.33 -0.81
N LYS A 16 -8.76 -13.94 0.08
CA LYS A 16 -8.42 -13.24 1.32
C LYS A 16 -7.33 -13.96 2.13
N ALA A 17 -7.35 -15.29 2.14
CA ALA A 17 -6.33 -16.09 2.84
C ALA A 17 -4.93 -15.95 2.20
N ALA A 18 -4.84 -15.89 0.87
CA ALA A 18 -3.58 -15.66 0.17
C ALA A 18 -3.01 -14.26 0.45
N ILE A 19 -3.86 -13.24 0.42
CA ILE A 19 -3.47 -11.85 0.75
C ILE A 19 -2.98 -11.77 2.20
N LYS A 20 -3.70 -12.40 3.15
CA LYS A 20 -3.29 -12.43 4.56
C LYS A 20 -1.91 -13.05 4.74
N ARG A 21 -1.66 -14.20 4.12
CA ARG A 21 -0.36 -14.88 4.17
C ARG A 21 0.76 -14.02 3.60
N ALA A 22 0.53 -13.39 2.45
CA ALA A 22 1.53 -12.50 1.85
C ALA A 22 1.91 -11.33 2.77
N VAL A 23 0.92 -10.72 3.44
CA VAL A 23 1.15 -9.63 4.42
C VAL A 23 1.87 -10.13 5.67
N GLU A 24 1.48 -11.30 6.19
CA GLU A 24 2.12 -11.90 7.36
C GLU A 24 3.60 -12.22 7.06
N THR A 25 3.87 -12.88 5.94
CA THR A 25 5.25 -13.17 5.51
C THR A 25 6.07 -11.90 5.30
N ALA A 26 5.50 -10.86 4.70
CA ALA A 26 6.20 -9.58 4.56
C ALA A 26 6.58 -8.96 5.92
N ARG A 27 5.70 -9.05 6.92
CA ARG A 27 5.99 -8.58 8.28
C ARG A 27 7.04 -9.44 8.98
N GLU A 28 7.00 -10.75 8.79
CA GLU A 28 8.03 -11.69 9.31
C GLU A 28 9.41 -11.39 8.73
N LEU A 29 9.47 -10.90 7.49
CA LEU A 29 10.69 -10.44 6.83
C LEU A 29 11.13 -9.02 7.26
N GLY A 30 10.42 -8.39 8.21
CA GLY A 30 10.75 -7.08 8.74
C GLY A 30 10.25 -5.90 7.91
N LEU A 31 9.37 -6.12 6.92
CA LEU A 31 8.77 -5.04 6.15
C LEU A 31 7.65 -4.35 6.92
N THR A 32 7.58 -3.02 6.79
CA THR A 32 6.49 -2.22 7.35
C THR A 32 5.40 -2.06 6.31
N VAL A 33 4.49 -3.03 6.28
CA VAL A 33 3.41 -3.08 5.30
C VAL A 33 2.40 -1.95 5.52
N VAL A 34 2.29 -1.07 4.53
CA VAL A 34 1.39 0.09 4.52
C VAL A 34 0.22 -0.07 3.56
N GLY A 35 0.32 -1.00 2.61
CA GLY A 35 -0.75 -1.29 1.66
C GLY A 35 -0.48 -2.55 0.85
N VAL A 36 -1.50 -3.01 0.12
CA VAL A 36 -1.39 -4.11 -0.83
C VAL A 36 -2.08 -3.74 -2.13
N GLU A 37 -1.44 -4.05 -3.25
CA GLU A 37 -2.04 -3.96 -4.59
C GLU A 37 -2.26 -5.38 -5.11
N VAL A 38 -3.44 -5.61 -5.69
CA VAL A 38 -3.81 -6.92 -6.21
C VAL A 38 -4.19 -6.78 -7.67
N SER A 39 -3.49 -7.52 -8.53
CA SER A 39 -3.74 -7.52 -9.98
C SER A 39 -4.72 -8.63 -10.37
N ARG A 40 -5.43 -8.42 -11.49
CA ARG A 40 -6.38 -9.39 -12.05
C ARG A 40 -5.74 -10.75 -12.38
N GLU A 41 -4.45 -10.76 -12.67
CA GLU A 41 -3.64 -11.96 -12.94
C GLU A 41 -3.29 -12.78 -11.69
N GLY A 42 -3.67 -12.31 -10.49
CA GLY A 42 -3.40 -13.03 -9.25
C GLY A 42 -2.16 -12.58 -8.49
N VAL A 43 -1.44 -11.58 -8.99
CA VAL A 43 -0.25 -11.03 -8.36
C VAL A 43 -0.63 -10.15 -7.16
N ILE A 44 0.03 -10.37 -6.02
CA ILE A 44 -0.08 -9.55 -4.81
C ILE A 44 1.23 -8.77 -4.66
N LYS A 45 1.16 -7.44 -4.73
CA LYS A 45 2.29 -6.56 -4.40
C LYS A 45 2.07 -6.00 -3.01
N VAL A 46 3.07 -6.17 -2.15
CA VAL A 46 3.08 -5.60 -0.80
C VAL A 46 3.86 -4.29 -0.84
N LEU A 47 3.23 -3.22 -0.38
CA LEU A 47 3.86 -1.90 -0.31
C LEU A 47 4.50 -1.72 1.06
N ASP A 48 5.79 -1.46 1.05
CA ASP A 48 6.58 -1.17 2.24
C ASP A 48 6.73 0.34 2.45
N GLN A 49 6.69 0.78 3.71
CA GLN A 49 6.78 2.20 4.06
C GLN A 49 8.10 2.83 3.61
N ALA A 50 9.23 2.12 3.67
CA ALA A 50 10.53 2.66 3.27
C ALA A 50 10.65 2.79 1.74
N ALA A 51 9.89 1.99 0.98
CA ALA A 51 9.82 2.09 -0.47
C ALA A 51 8.86 3.18 -0.97
N MET A 52 8.03 3.76 -0.08
CA MET A 52 7.18 4.88 -0.47
C MET A 52 8.02 6.15 -0.64
N PRO A 53 7.81 6.93 -1.73
CA PRO A 53 8.42 8.24 -1.83
C PRO A 53 7.94 9.06 -0.64
N GLN A 54 8.84 9.35 0.29
CA GLN A 54 8.54 10.34 1.32
C GLN A 54 8.12 11.60 0.57
N PRO A 55 6.98 12.25 0.95
CA PRO A 55 6.67 13.54 0.38
C PRO A 55 7.91 14.39 0.60
N ALA A 56 8.56 14.81 -0.49
CA ALA A 56 9.69 15.74 -0.43
C ALA A 56 9.22 16.84 0.50
N ALA A 57 9.94 17.03 1.62
CA ALA A 57 9.57 17.97 2.68
C ALA A 57 8.98 19.18 1.99
N VAL A 58 7.66 19.39 2.17
CA VAL A 58 6.93 20.47 1.52
C VAL A 58 7.78 21.70 1.82
N LYS A 59 8.39 22.28 0.77
CA LYS A 59 9.20 23.47 0.97
C LYS A 59 8.26 24.46 1.61
N ASP A 60 8.48 24.72 2.89
CA ASP A 60 7.69 25.69 3.62
C ASP A 60 8.18 27.05 3.11
N GLU A 61 7.64 27.46 1.96
CA GLU A 61 7.96 28.73 1.32
C GLU A 61 7.72 29.88 2.29
N TRP A 62 6.82 29.68 3.27
CA TRP A 62 6.55 30.57 4.38
C TRP A 62 7.75 30.74 5.34
N ALA A 63 8.40 29.65 5.73
CA ALA A 63 9.63 29.67 6.54
C ALA A 63 10.79 30.33 5.79
N GLU A 64 10.92 30.11 4.48
CA GLU A 64 11.92 30.79 3.65
C GLU A 64 11.64 32.30 3.56
N TRP A 65 10.38 32.72 3.45
CA TRP A 65 9.99 34.14 3.39
C TRP A 65 10.13 34.85 4.74
N ALA A 66 9.85 34.14 5.84
CA ALA A 66 10.10 34.62 7.20
C ALA A 66 11.60 34.79 7.45
N ALA A 67 12.42 33.83 7.04
CA ALA A 67 13.88 33.92 7.12
C ALA A 67 14.46 35.03 6.21
N ALA A 68 13.84 35.27 5.05
CA ALA A 68 14.22 36.33 4.11
C ALA A 68 13.76 37.75 4.53
N GLY A 69 13.06 37.90 5.66
CA GLY A 69 12.58 39.20 6.15
C GLY A 69 11.58 39.88 5.23
N LYS A 70 10.90 39.13 4.35
CA LYS A 70 9.91 39.65 3.39
C LYS A 70 8.48 39.67 3.93
N LEU A 71 8.26 39.12 5.13
CA LEU A 71 7.01 39.27 5.86
C LEU A 71 7.08 40.57 6.67
N GLY A 72 6.49 41.62 6.10
CA GLY A 72 6.26 42.90 6.77
C GLY A 72 4.96 42.90 7.56
#